data_AF-A0A2W4LYU1-F1
#
_entry.id   AF-A0A2W4LYU1-F1
#
_cell.length_a   1.000
_cell.length_b   1.000
_cell.length_c   1.000
_cell.angle_alpha   90.00
_cell.angle_beta   90.00
_cell.angle_gamma   90.00
#
_symmetry.space_group_name_H-M   'P 1'
#
loop_
_entity.id
_entity.type
_entity.pdbx_description
1 polymer ?
#
loop_
_entity_poly.entity_id
_entity_poly.type
_entity_poly.pdbx_seq_one_letter_code
_entity_poly.pdbx_strand_id
1 'polypeptide(L)'
;LPDALRLIPDAAAQVLRRPTGILGTVHCAQWSYRDRLLLIGDAAHAMTPFHGQGMNCAFEDCHELDRLLAQEGSWADAFALFERERLPNARAIAQISLENYLEMRDTVRDAQFQLHKALSLELERRFPGRFVPRYSMVTFHPEISYASALERGRVQAELLRELTRDADSLEEVDFAAAERLIEARLPPIG
;
A
#
# COMPACT_ATOMS: atom_id res chain seq x y z
N LEU A 1 -15.33 7.63 -25.23
CA LEU A 1 -14.93 6.29 -25.72
C LEU A 1 -15.33 5.96 -27.18
N PRO A 2 -16.10 6.75 -27.97
CA PRO A 2 -16.23 6.44 -29.42
C PRO A 2 -14.93 6.68 -30.23
N ASP A 3 -13.97 7.35 -29.63
CA ASP A 3 -12.67 7.78 -30.12
C ASP A 3 -11.54 6.75 -29.94
N ALA A 4 -11.61 5.91 -28.89
CA ALA A 4 -10.57 4.91 -28.60
C ALA A 4 -10.52 3.76 -29.63
N LEU A 5 -11.67 3.36 -30.19
CA LEU A 5 -11.76 2.25 -31.14
C LEU A 5 -11.01 2.52 -32.45
N ARG A 6 -10.85 3.79 -32.85
CA ARG A 6 -10.05 4.18 -34.02
C ARG A 6 -8.55 3.95 -33.81
N LEU A 7 -8.10 3.98 -32.56
CA LEU A 7 -6.70 3.77 -32.19
C LEU A 7 -6.35 2.30 -31.92
N ILE A 8 -7.37 1.44 -31.78
CA ILE A 8 -7.23 0.01 -31.46
C ILE A 8 -7.94 -0.80 -32.56
N PRO A 9 -7.34 -0.92 -33.75
CA PRO A 9 -7.92 -1.73 -34.82
C PRO A 9 -8.10 -3.17 -34.35
N ASP A 10 -9.20 -3.81 -34.76
CA ASP A 10 -9.51 -5.20 -34.42
C ASP A 10 -9.59 -5.50 -32.91
N ALA A 11 -10.01 -4.52 -32.09
CA ALA A 11 -10.06 -4.65 -30.62
C ALA A 11 -10.71 -5.97 -30.14
N ALA A 12 -11.83 -6.38 -30.72
CA ALA A 12 -12.50 -7.63 -30.38
C ALA A 12 -11.62 -8.86 -30.63
N ALA A 13 -10.96 -8.91 -31.79
CA ALA A 13 -10.07 -10.02 -32.13
C ALA A 13 -8.80 -10.00 -31.29
N GLN A 14 -8.30 -8.82 -30.90
CA GLN A 14 -7.19 -8.70 -29.97
C GLN A 14 -7.54 -9.25 -28.57
N VAL A 15 -8.75 -8.97 -28.06
CA VAL A 15 -9.21 -9.50 -26.77
C VAL A 15 -9.29 -11.02 -26.80
N LEU A 16 -9.88 -11.59 -27.86
CA LEU A 16 -10.08 -13.04 -27.97
C LEU A 16 -8.78 -13.83 -28.16
N ARG A 17 -7.75 -13.22 -28.75
CA ARG A 17 -6.45 -13.89 -28.99
C ARG A 17 -5.48 -13.78 -27.82
N ARG A 18 -5.67 -12.82 -26.92
CA ARG A 18 -4.73 -12.61 -25.80
C ARG A 18 -5.01 -13.64 -24.71
N PRO A 19 -3.99 -14.37 -24.23
CA PRO A 19 -4.18 -15.29 -23.12
C PRO A 19 -4.55 -14.52 -21.85
N THR A 20 -5.42 -15.12 -21.03
CA THR A 20 -5.76 -14.57 -19.72
C THR A 20 -4.54 -14.69 -18.80
N GLY A 21 -4.09 -13.57 -18.25
CA GLY A 21 -3.00 -13.55 -17.26
C GLY A 21 -3.45 -14.17 -15.93
N ILE A 22 -2.55 -14.90 -15.28
CA ILE A 22 -2.75 -15.40 -13.92
C ILE A 22 -2.15 -14.38 -12.96
N LEU A 23 -2.93 -13.99 -11.96
CA LEU A 23 -2.50 -13.09 -10.90
C LEU A 23 -2.44 -13.88 -9.60
N GLY A 24 -1.38 -13.68 -8.82
CA GLY A 24 -1.18 -14.34 -7.55
C GLY A 24 -0.22 -13.58 -6.66
N THR A 25 -0.24 -13.92 -5.38
CA THR A 25 0.75 -13.46 -4.41
C THR A 25 1.60 -14.65 -4.01
N VAL A 26 2.92 -14.49 -4.05
CA VAL A 26 3.88 -15.49 -3.59
C VAL A 26 4.50 -15.01 -2.28
N HIS A 27 4.46 -15.88 -1.27
CA HIS A 27 5.11 -15.62 0.01
C HIS A 27 6.32 -16.54 0.15
N CYS A 28 7.50 -15.94 0.20
CA CYS A 28 8.74 -16.66 0.52
C CYS A 28 9.12 -16.40 1.98
N ALA A 29 9.44 -17.47 2.72
CA ALA A 29 9.77 -17.37 4.15
C ALA A 29 11.22 -16.94 4.41
N GLN A 30 12.12 -17.20 3.46
CA GLN A 30 13.55 -16.93 3.55
C GLN A 30 14.05 -16.48 2.18
N TRP A 31 14.73 -15.34 2.11
CA TRP A 31 15.16 -14.74 0.84
C TRP A 31 16.66 -14.90 0.60
N SER A 32 17.43 -15.08 1.68
CA SER A 32 18.87 -15.16 1.64
C SER A 32 19.37 -16.56 2.02
N TYR A 33 20.50 -16.95 1.44
CA TYR A 33 21.26 -18.12 1.86
C TYR A 33 22.75 -17.79 1.96
N ARG A 34 23.19 -17.53 3.20
CA ARG A 34 24.57 -17.14 3.52
C ARG A 34 25.01 -15.96 2.65
N ASP A 35 26.20 -16.02 2.08
CA ASP A 35 26.81 -15.08 1.14
C ASP A 35 26.58 -15.47 -0.34
N ARG A 36 25.69 -16.43 -0.63
CA ARG A 36 25.62 -17.07 -1.96
C ARG A 36 24.42 -16.68 -2.80
N LEU A 37 23.31 -16.38 -2.15
CA LEU A 37 22.05 -16.12 -2.84
C LEU A 37 21.20 -15.14 -2.05
N LEU A 38 20.60 -14.21 -2.78
CA LEU A 38 19.56 -13.33 -2.30
C LEU A 38 18.47 -13.23 -3.38
N LEU A 39 17.21 -13.34 -2.97
CA LEU A 39 16.04 -13.05 -3.79
C LEU A 39 15.63 -11.58 -3.60
N ILE A 40 15.28 -10.90 -4.69
CA ILE A 40 14.74 -9.52 -4.68
C ILE A 40 13.60 -9.39 -5.69
N GLY A 41 12.77 -8.35 -5.56
CA GLY A 41 11.64 -8.10 -6.46
C GLY A 41 10.66 -9.27 -6.52
N ASP A 42 10.05 -9.49 -7.70
CA ASP A 42 9.04 -10.55 -7.89
C ASP A 42 9.55 -11.97 -7.56
N ALA A 43 10.88 -12.22 -7.64
CA ALA A 43 11.45 -13.50 -7.23
C ALA A 43 11.33 -13.76 -5.72
N ALA A 44 11.31 -12.69 -4.92
CA ALA A 44 11.12 -12.75 -3.46
C ALA A 44 9.66 -12.57 -3.06
N HIS A 45 8.92 -11.71 -3.76
CA HIS A 45 7.61 -11.21 -3.30
C HIS A 45 6.66 -10.80 -4.44
N ALA A 46 6.46 -11.67 -5.42
CA ALA A 46 5.41 -11.47 -6.42
C ALA A 46 4.05 -11.17 -5.74
N MET A 47 3.38 -10.10 -6.20
CA MET A 47 2.14 -9.61 -5.61
C MET A 47 1.13 -9.24 -6.69
N THR A 48 -0.14 -9.19 -6.30
CA THR A 48 -1.20 -8.74 -7.20
C THR A 48 -1.02 -7.26 -7.60
N PRO A 49 -1.42 -6.86 -8.82
CA PRO A 49 -1.10 -5.53 -9.37
C PRO A 49 -2.12 -4.44 -8.95
N PHE A 50 -2.96 -4.69 -7.96
CA PHE A 50 -4.09 -3.83 -7.64
C PHE A 50 -3.71 -2.50 -6.97
N HIS A 51 -2.48 -2.34 -6.49
CA HIS A 51 -1.94 -1.05 -6.05
C HIS A 51 -0.84 -0.48 -6.98
N GLY A 52 -0.42 -1.22 -8.02
CA GLY A 52 0.63 -0.76 -8.94
C GLY A 52 2.03 -0.59 -8.32
N GLN A 53 2.32 -1.25 -7.20
CA GLN A 53 3.55 -1.05 -6.43
C GLN A 53 4.62 -2.13 -6.60
N GLY A 54 4.38 -3.20 -7.39
CA GLY A 54 5.36 -4.28 -7.56
C GLY A 54 6.72 -3.78 -8.09
N MET A 55 6.69 -2.96 -9.15
CA MET A 55 7.91 -2.36 -9.71
C MET A 55 8.59 -1.39 -8.72
N ASN A 56 7.82 -0.54 -8.03
CA ASN A 56 8.38 0.43 -7.08
C ASN A 56 9.04 -0.29 -5.90
N CYS A 57 8.38 -1.32 -5.34
CA CYS A 57 8.94 -2.14 -4.27
C CYS A 57 10.22 -2.85 -4.72
N ALA A 58 10.28 -3.34 -5.96
CA ALA A 58 11.49 -3.93 -6.52
C ALA A 58 12.63 -2.91 -6.73
N PHE A 59 12.33 -1.66 -7.08
CA PHE A 59 13.34 -0.62 -7.15
C PHE A 59 13.83 -0.19 -5.76
N GLU A 60 12.94 -0.13 -4.77
CA GLU A 60 13.30 0.12 -3.39
C GLU A 60 14.19 -0.99 -2.82
N ASP A 61 13.95 -2.26 -3.21
CA ASP A 61 14.86 -3.36 -2.91
C ASP A 61 16.26 -3.14 -3.50
N CYS A 62 16.36 -2.72 -4.77
CA CYS A 62 17.66 -2.43 -5.38
C CYS A 62 18.41 -1.33 -4.63
N HIS A 63 17.70 -0.26 -4.26
CA HIS A 63 18.27 0.84 -3.49
C HIS A 63 18.77 0.39 -2.12
N GLU A 64 17.96 -0.39 -1.40
CA GLU A 64 18.31 -0.85 -0.06
C GLU A 64 19.46 -1.85 -0.08
N LEU A 65 19.48 -2.74 -1.06
CA LEU A 65 20.59 -3.68 -1.23
C LEU A 65 21.92 -2.96 -1.49
N ASP A 66 21.93 -1.94 -2.37
CA ASP A 66 23.11 -1.13 -2.65
C ASP A 66 23.62 -0.42 -1.38
N ARG A 67 22.69 0.20 -0.64
CA ARG A 67 22.98 0.86 0.65
C ARG A 67 23.63 -0.10 1.65
N LEU A 68 23.07 -1.31 1.81
CA LEU A 68 23.55 -2.30 2.76
C LEU A 68 24.89 -2.91 2.35
N LEU A 69 25.11 -3.18 1.06
CA LEU A 69 26.39 -3.66 0.56
C LEU A 69 27.51 -2.62 0.75
N ALA A 70 27.19 -1.33 0.75
CA ALA A 70 28.17 -0.27 1.01
C ALA A 70 28.50 -0.09 2.50
N GLN A 71 27.60 -0.47 3.40
CA GLN A 71 27.75 -0.29 4.86
C GLN A 71 28.31 -1.52 5.56
N GLU A 72 27.88 -2.71 5.13
CA GLU A 72 28.23 -3.97 5.80
C GLU A 72 29.57 -4.53 5.30
N GLY A 73 30.31 -5.15 6.21
CA GLY A 73 31.63 -5.73 5.91
C GLY A 73 31.58 -7.07 5.18
N SER A 74 30.41 -7.69 5.06
CA SER A 74 30.23 -8.99 4.40
C SER A 74 28.89 -9.10 3.69
N TRP A 75 28.87 -9.90 2.61
CA TRP A 75 27.65 -10.21 1.86
C TRP A 75 26.62 -10.96 2.71
N ALA A 76 27.07 -11.85 3.61
CA ALA A 76 26.18 -12.59 4.49
C ALA A 76 25.42 -11.66 5.45
N ASP A 77 26.11 -10.68 6.02
CA ASP A 77 25.50 -9.71 6.94
C ASP A 77 24.56 -8.77 6.18
N ALA A 78 24.98 -8.25 5.02
CA ALA A 78 24.14 -7.43 4.16
C ALA A 78 22.85 -8.15 3.75
N PHE A 79 22.93 -9.42 3.35
CA PHE A 79 21.77 -10.20 2.93
C PHE A 79 20.81 -10.51 4.08
N ALA A 80 21.33 -10.88 5.25
CA ALA A 80 20.52 -11.13 6.44
C ALA A 80 19.81 -9.85 6.91
N LEU A 81 20.51 -8.72 6.85
CA LEU A 81 19.98 -7.40 7.16
C LEU A 81 18.89 -6.97 6.17
N PHE A 82 19.17 -7.13 4.87
CA PHE A 82 18.21 -6.85 3.80
C PHE A 82 16.92 -7.65 3.96
N GLU A 83 17.02 -8.96 4.18
CA GLU A 83 15.85 -9.81 4.40
C GLU A 83 15.04 -9.34 5.60
N ARG A 84 15.70 -9.02 6.72
CA ARG A 84 15.04 -8.55 7.94
C ARG A 84 14.27 -7.24 7.72
N GLU A 85 14.82 -6.32 6.94
CA GLU A 85 14.26 -4.98 6.73
C GLU A 85 13.19 -4.95 5.61
N ARG A 86 13.40 -5.70 4.52
CA ARG A 86 12.49 -5.69 3.36
C ARG A 86 11.33 -6.66 3.47
N LEU A 87 11.48 -7.80 4.14
CA LEU A 87 10.42 -8.82 4.22
C LEU A 87 9.11 -8.32 4.88
N PRO A 88 9.12 -7.56 5.99
CA PRO A 88 7.90 -6.97 6.54
C PRO A 88 7.22 -6.00 5.56
N ASN A 89 8.01 -5.20 4.85
CA ASN A 89 7.53 -4.20 3.89
C ASN A 89 6.90 -4.86 2.66
N ALA A 90 7.55 -5.85 2.07
CA ALA A 90 7.02 -6.61 0.94
C ALA A 90 5.70 -7.33 1.29
N ARG A 91 5.62 -7.92 2.49
CA ARG A 91 4.37 -8.52 2.99
C ARG A 91 3.28 -7.46 3.17
N ALA A 92 3.63 -6.29 3.70
CA ALA A 92 2.68 -5.22 3.91
C ALA A 92 2.11 -4.70 2.59
N ILE A 93 2.94 -4.45 1.58
CA ILE A 93 2.43 -3.96 0.28
C ILE A 93 1.64 -5.02 -0.48
N ALA A 94 2.00 -6.30 -0.37
CA ALA A 94 1.21 -7.39 -0.93
C ALA A 94 -0.19 -7.47 -0.30
N GLN A 95 -0.29 -7.27 1.02
CA GLN A 95 -1.55 -7.20 1.74
C GLN A 95 -2.36 -5.96 1.35
N ILE A 96 -1.73 -4.77 1.31
CA ILE A 96 -2.38 -3.53 0.88
C ILE A 96 -2.95 -3.66 -0.54
N SER A 97 -2.22 -4.29 -1.45
CA SER A 97 -2.68 -4.55 -2.82
C SER A 97 -3.92 -5.45 -2.84
N LEU A 98 -3.94 -6.51 -2.05
CA LEU A 98 -5.11 -7.38 -1.92
C LEU A 98 -6.32 -6.66 -1.31
N GLU A 99 -6.09 -5.82 -0.28
CA GLU A 99 -7.16 -5.02 0.32
C GLU A 99 -7.74 -4.01 -0.67
N ASN A 100 -6.89 -3.38 -1.50
CA ASN A 100 -7.34 -2.45 -2.53
C ASN A 100 -8.25 -3.13 -3.57
N TYR A 101 -7.97 -4.39 -3.92
CA TYR A 101 -8.86 -5.17 -4.80
C TYR A 101 -10.26 -5.36 -4.21
N LEU A 102 -10.33 -5.72 -2.92
CA LEU A 102 -11.61 -5.94 -2.23
C LEU A 102 -12.41 -4.64 -2.14
N GLU A 103 -11.76 -3.53 -1.81
CA GLU A 103 -12.36 -2.20 -1.77
C GLU A 103 -12.94 -1.79 -3.14
N MET A 104 -12.16 -1.94 -4.21
CA MET A 104 -12.61 -1.60 -5.56
C MET A 104 -13.76 -2.49 -6.05
N ARG A 105 -13.82 -3.76 -5.60
CA ARG A 105 -14.85 -4.71 -6.01
C ARG A 105 -16.19 -4.46 -5.30
N ASP A 106 -16.15 -4.23 -3.99
CA ASP A 106 -17.35 -4.39 -3.14
C ASP A 106 -17.96 -3.08 -2.65
N THR A 107 -17.20 -1.99 -2.49
CA THR A 107 -17.63 -0.88 -1.61
C THR A 107 -17.77 0.49 -2.28
N VAL A 108 -17.35 0.67 -3.53
CA VAL A 108 -17.35 2.01 -4.18
C VAL A 108 -18.74 2.65 -4.33
N ARG A 109 -19.83 1.87 -4.20
CA ARG A 109 -21.22 2.35 -4.28
C ARG A 109 -21.92 2.47 -2.92
N ASP A 110 -21.24 2.16 -1.81
CA ASP A 110 -21.78 2.25 -0.46
C ASP A 110 -21.74 3.70 0.06
N ALA A 111 -22.85 4.20 0.61
CA ALA A 111 -22.94 5.55 1.17
C ALA A 111 -22.00 5.76 2.37
N GLN A 112 -21.83 4.74 3.22
CA GLN A 112 -20.88 4.79 4.34
C GLN A 112 -19.43 4.85 3.84
N PHE A 113 -19.11 4.16 2.75
CA PHE A 113 -17.80 4.26 2.11
C PHE A 113 -17.53 5.67 1.57
N GLN A 114 -18.53 6.32 0.97
CA GLN A 114 -18.38 7.71 0.52
C GLN A 114 -18.18 8.68 1.70
N LEU A 115 -18.88 8.48 2.82
CA LEU A 115 -18.67 9.25 4.03
C LEU A 115 -17.27 9.04 4.62
N HIS A 116 -16.78 7.80 4.70
CA HIS A 116 -15.40 7.50 5.12
C HIS A 116 -14.37 8.19 4.24
N LYS A 117 -14.58 8.18 2.92
CA LYS A 117 -13.68 8.84 1.98
C LYS A 117 -13.70 10.35 2.15
N ALA A 118 -14.87 10.96 2.30
CA ALA A 118 -15.02 12.39 2.53
C ALA A 118 -14.38 12.81 3.87
N LEU A 119 -14.59 12.02 4.92
CA LEU A 119 -14.02 12.27 6.25
C LEU A 119 -12.50 12.12 6.23
N SER A 120 -11.98 11.10 5.56
CA SER A 120 -10.53 10.86 5.41
C SER A 120 -9.82 12.08 4.81
N LEU A 121 -10.38 12.67 3.75
CA LEU A 121 -9.84 13.88 3.10
C LEU A 121 -9.91 15.11 4.01
N GLU A 122 -11.00 15.27 4.76
CA GLU A 122 -11.14 16.40 5.68
C GLU A 122 -10.22 16.26 6.90
N LEU A 123 -10.01 15.04 7.40
CA LEU A 123 -9.04 14.76 8.47
C LEU A 123 -7.60 14.99 8.02
N GLU A 124 -7.26 14.65 6.77
CA GLU A 124 -5.96 14.98 6.18
C GLU A 124 -5.73 16.50 6.14
N ARG A 125 -6.73 17.25 5.70
CA ARG A 125 -6.66 18.72 5.66
C ARG A 125 -6.47 19.34 7.05
N ARG A 126 -7.11 18.78 8.08
CA ARG A 126 -7.04 19.29 9.46
C ARG A 126 -5.78 18.83 10.21
N PHE A 127 -5.31 17.62 9.95
CA PHE A 127 -4.20 16.98 10.68
C PHE A 127 -3.12 16.44 9.73
N PRO A 128 -2.53 17.25 8.84
CA PRO A 128 -1.66 16.78 7.77
C PRO A 128 -0.40 16.07 8.25
N GLY A 129 0.09 16.35 9.46
CA GLY A 129 1.23 15.66 10.07
C GLY A 129 0.88 14.35 10.79
N ARG A 130 -0.38 13.93 10.82
CA ARG A 130 -0.83 12.74 11.58
C ARG A 130 -1.77 11.85 10.77
N PHE A 131 -2.77 12.42 10.12
CA PHE A 131 -3.75 11.67 9.34
C PHE A 131 -3.46 11.82 7.86
N VAL A 132 -2.68 10.92 7.27
CA VAL A 132 -2.41 10.89 5.83
C VAL A 132 -3.06 9.64 5.25
N PRO A 133 -3.96 9.71 4.26
CA PRO A 133 -4.64 8.55 3.71
C PRO A 133 -3.64 7.49 3.26
N ARG A 134 -3.95 6.21 3.48
CA ARG A 134 -3.04 5.09 3.16
C ARG A 134 -2.53 5.11 1.72
N TYR A 135 -3.39 5.43 0.75
CA TYR A 135 -2.98 5.56 -0.65
C TYR A 135 -1.88 6.61 -0.82
N SER A 136 -2.01 7.75 -0.13
CA SER A 136 -1.00 8.82 -0.16
C SER A 136 0.30 8.36 0.48
N MET A 137 0.24 7.76 1.68
CA MET A 137 1.42 7.21 2.36
C MET A 137 2.21 6.24 1.47
N VAL A 138 1.53 5.34 0.78
CA VAL A 138 2.17 4.30 -0.06
C VAL A 138 2.72 4.87 -1.38
N THR A 139 2.10 5.91 -1.93
CA THR A 139 2.40 6.37 -3.30
C THR A 139 3.31 7.58 -3.34
N PHE A 140 3.21 8.48 -2.35
CA PHE A 140 3.84 9.81 -2.39
C PHE A 140 4.80 10.07 -1.24
N HIS A 141 4.87 9.19 -0.24
CA HIS A 141 5.70 9.35 0.95
C HIS A 141 6.73 8.21 1.08
N PRO A 142 7.86 8.27 0.35
CA PRO A 142 8.89 7.24 0.39
C PRO A 142 9.58 7.10 1.76
N GLU A 143 9.47 8.10 2.63
CA GLU A 143 9.94 8.06 4.01
C GLU A 143 9.08 7.14 4.91
N ILE A 144 7.84 6.85 4.50
CA ILE A 144 6.93 5.98 5.26
C ILE A 144 7.03 4.56 4.70
N SER A 145 7.58 3.66 5.51
CA SER A 145 7.66 2.24 5.14
C SER A 145 6.27 1.62 4.86
N TYR A 146 6.18 0.66 3.96
CA TYR A 146 4.92 -0.04 3.68
C TYR A 146 4.33 -0.71 4.93
N ALA A 147 5.17 -1.22 5.83
CA ALA A 147 4.74 -1.80 7.11
C ALA A 147 4.06 -0.73 7.99
N SER A 148 4.67 0.45 8.11
CA SER A 148 4.09 1.58 8.84
C SER A 148 2.79 2.07 8.19
N ALA A 149 2.74 2.15 6.85
CA ALA A 149 1.53 2.56 6.13
C ALA A 149 0.37 1.57 6.35
N LEU A 150 0.65 0.26 6.42
CA LEU A 150 -0.36 -0.76 6.74
C LEU A 150 -0.88 -0.61 8.17
N GLU A 151 0.02 -0.46 9.14
CA GLU A 151 -0.36 -0.31 10.55
C GLU A 151 -1.17 0.96 10.79
N ARG A 152 -0.67 2.11 10.32
CA ARG A 152 -1.38 3.40 10.41
C ARG A 152 -2.73 3.34 9.69
N GLY A 153 -2.79 2.71 8.53
CA GLY A 153 -4.03 2.52 7.78
C GLY A 153 -5.10 1.75 8.55
N ARG A 154 -4.72 0.74 9.36
CA ARG A 154 -5.65 0.02 10.23
C ARG A 154 -6.24 0.93 11.31
N VAL A 155 -5.38 1.71 11.97
CA VAL A 155 -5.82 2.70 12.98
C VAL A 155 -6.75 3.74 12.35
N GLN A 156 -6.42 4.24 11.16
CA GLN A 156 -7.27 5.19 10.44
C GLN A 156 -8.63 4.58 10.09
N ALA A 157 -8.68 3.33 9.62
CA ALA A 157 -9.94 2.65 9.32
C ALA A 157 -10.80 2.41 10.57
N GLU A 158 -10.18 2.20 11.73
CA GLU A 158 -10.89 2.15 13.03
C GLU A 158 -11.45 3.52 13.42
N LEU A 159 -10.65 4.58 13.28
CA LEU A 159 -11.07 5.94 13.57
C LEU A 159 -12.24 6.38 12.69
N LEU A 160 -12.18 6.11 11.38
CA LEU A 160 -13.27 6.44 10.45
C LEU A 160 -14.56 5.73 10.87
N ARG A 161 -14.51 4.44 11.20
CA ARG A 161 -15.68 3.68 11.69
C ARG A 161 -16.21 4.19 13.03
N GLU A 162 -15.33 4.61 13.94
CA GLU A 162 -15.73 5.13 15.25
C GLU A 162 -16.39 6.52 15.12
N LEU A 163 -15.83 7.39 14.28
CA LEU A 163 -16.29 8.76 14.08
C LEU A 163 -17.57 8.86 13.24
N THR A 164 -17.86 7.86 12.41
CA THR A 164 -19.08 7.83 11.58
C THR A 164 -20.12 6.83 12.06
N ARG A 165 -19.96 6.25 13.27
CA ARG A 165 -20.89 5.22 13.79
C ARG A 165 -22.35 5.70 13.79
N ASP A 166 -22.55 6.93 14.23
CA ASP A 166 -23.85 7.56 14.44
C ASP A 166 -24.01 8.82 13.56
N ALA A 167 -23.23 8.91 12.47
CA ALA A 167 -23.20 10.07 11.58
C ALA A 167 -23.50 9.64 10.13
N ASP A 168 -24.41 10.33 9.46
CA ASP A 168 -24.77 10.12 8.06
C ASP A 168 -24.15 11.17 7.13
N SER A 169 -23.58 12.23 7.70
CA SER A 169 -22.97 13.35 6.99
C SER A 169 -21.71 13.85 7.70
N LEU A 170 -20.90 14.69 7.02
CA LEU A 170 -19.68 15.25 7.63
C LEU A 170 -20.00 16.28 8.71
N GLU A 171 -21.14 16.96 8.58
CA GLU A 171 -21.62 17.99 9.49
C GLU A 171 -21.96 17.42 10.88
N GLU A 172 -22.30 16.12 10.94
CA GLU A 172 -22.61 15.39 12.17
C GLU A 172 -21.38 14.82 12.89
N VAL A 173 -20.20 14.85 12.26
CA VAL A 173 -18.98 14.30 12.85
C VAL A 173 -18.43 15.23 13.94
N ASP A 174 -18.19 14.69 15.14
CA ASP A 174 -17.50 15.39 16.22
C ASP A 174 -16.00 15.50 15.96
N PHE A 175 -15.59 16.61 15.35
CA PHE A 175 -14.18 16.89 15.06
C PHE A 175 -13.33 17.14 16.32
N ALA A 176 -13.92 17.53 17.45
CA ALA A 176 -13.18 17.65 18.70
C ALA A 176 -12.85 16.26 19.27
N ALA A 177 -13.77 15.30 19.13
CA ALA A 177 -13.47 13.89 19.39
C ALA A 177 -12.41 13.35 18.42
N ALA A 178 -12.53 13.67 17.13
CA ALA A 178 -11.55 13.26 16.12
C ALA A 178 -10.14 13.73 16.47
N GLU A 179 -9.97 15.00 16.88
CA GLU A 179 -8.68 15.55 17.32
C GLU A 179 -8.07 14.73 18.46
N ARG A 180 -8.82 14.53 19.56
CA ARG A 180 -8.35 13.75 20.72
C ARG A 180 -7.94 12.33 20.34
N LEU A 181 -8.75 11.68 19.49
CA LEU A 181 -8.50 10.31 19.06
C LEU A 181 -7.28 10.20 18.14
N ILE A 182 -7.10 11.15 17.21
CA ILE A 182 -5.95 11.22 16.31
C ILE A 182 -4.68 11.50 17.10
N GLU A 183 -4.69 12.44 18.04
CA GLU A 183 -3.52 12.73 18.87
C GLU A 183 -3.08 11.54 19.71
N ALA A 184 -4.04 10.79 20.25
CA ALA A 184 -3.80 9.63 21.09
C ALA A 184 -3.32 8.39 20.32
N ARG A 185 -3.84 8.16 19.09
CA ARG A 185 -3.63 6.89 18.36
C ARG A 185 -2.73 7.01 17.14
N LEU A 186 -2.54 8.21 16.59
CA LEU A 186 -1.70 8.46 15.42
C LEU A 186 -0.56 9.40 15.78
N PRO A 187 0.64 8.88 16.11
CA PRO A 187 1.81 9.73 16.33
C PRO A 187 2.14 10.53 15.05
N PRO A 188 2.82 11.69 15.17
CA PRO A 188 3.24 12.47 14.02
C PRO A 188 4.05 11.63 13.03
N ILE A 189 3.86 11.91 11.74
CA ILE A 189 4.71 11.41 10.67
C ILE A 189 6.00 12.22 10.74
N GLY A 190 7.14 11.53 10.84
CA GLY A 190 8.47 12.11 10.98
C GLY A 190 9.42 11.55 9.94
#